data_AF-A0A817VU37-F1
#
_entry.id   AF-A0A817VU37-F1
#
_cell.length_a   1.000
_cell.length_b   1.000
_cell.length_c   1.000
_cell.angle_alpha   90.00
_cell.angle_beta   90.00
_cell.angle_gamma   90.00
#
_symmetry.space_group_name_H-M   'P 1'
#
loop_
_entity.id
_entity.type
_entity.pdbx_description
1 polymer ?
#
loop_
_entity_poly.entity_id
_entity_poly.type
_entity_poly.pdbx_seq_one_letter_code
_entity_poly.pdbx_strand_id
1 'polypeptide(L)'
;MWAKNRREGHGTWIWGEKSPSAGDRYSGEWHLDKKHGQGEYIQANGDVYIGEFKNDKRDGNGIYRIRNTDESLDVTYSQDEFVTPTNISSA
;
A
#
# COMPACT_ATOMS: atom_id res chain seq x y z
N MET A 1 11.44 -8.18 31.15
CA MET A 1 11.32 -8.86 29.85
C MET A 1 10.51 -7.95 28.94
N TRP A 2 11.17 -7.23 28.04
CA TRP A 2 10.52 -6.25 27.16
C TRP A 2 9.97 -6.99 25.94
N ALA A 3 8.68 -7.32 25.99
CA ALA A 3 7.96 -7.88 24.87
C ALA A 3 8.02 -6.87 23.70
N LYS A 4 8.44 -7.38 22.55
CA LYS A 4 8.78 -6.65 21.33
C LYS A 4 7.65 -5.71 20.90
N ASN A 5 7.87 -4.39 20.98
CA ASN A 5 7.01 -3.32 20.42
C ASN A 5 7.00 -3.33 18.88
N ARG A 6 6.77 -4.48 18.24
CA ARG A 6 6.67 -4.58 16.79
C ARG A 6 5.22 -4.43 16.38
N ARG A 7 4.95 -3.65 15.32
CA ARG A 7 3.64 -3.60 14.68
C ARG A 7 3.35 -4.98 14.09
N GLU A 8 2.29 -5.59 14.60
CA GLU A 8 1.78 -6.90 14.20
C GLU A 8 0.25 -6.81 14.19
N GLY A 9 -0.39 -7.34 13.16
CA GLY A 9 -1.83 -7.20 12.95
C GLY A 9 -2.22 -5.90 12.24
N HIS A 10 -3.46 -5.45 12.36
CA HIS A 10 -3.96 -4.30 11.60
C HIS A 10 -3.61 -2.97 12.28
N GLY A 11 -3.20 -1.98 11.50
CA GLY A 11 -2.86 -0.67 12.03
C GLY A 11 -2.79 0.42 10.98
N THR A 12 -2.97 1.67 11.44
CA THR A 12 -2.78 2.86 10.62
C THR A 12 -1.47 3.54 10.99
N TRP A 13 -0.69 3.90 9.98
CA TRP A 13 0.53 4.70 10.13
C TRP A 13 0.42 5.96 9.27
N ILE A 14 0.71 7.10 9.86
CA ILE A 14 0.75 8.39 9.17
C ILE A 14 2.19 8.87 9.23
N TRP A 15 2.75 9.19 8.07
CA TRP A 15 4.11 9.71 8.00
C TRP A 15 4.13 11.18 8.42
N GLY A 16 4.94 11.50 9.43
CA GLY A 16 5.05 12.83 9.99
C GLY A 16 5.73 13.83 9.04
N GLU A 17 5.55 15.13 9.32
CA GLU A 17 6.01 16.27 8.51
C GLU A 17 7.51 16.28 8.16
N LYS A 18 8.35 15.60 8.96
CA LYS A 18 9.81 15.54 8.77
C LYS A 18 10.26 14.33 7.93
N SER A 19 9.33 13.50 7.46
CA SER A 19 9.62 12.35 6.62
C SER A 19 9.64 12.74 5.14
N PRO A 20 10.45 12.09 4.28
CA PRO A 20 10.31 12.25 2.82
C PRO A 20 8.91 11.90 2.30
N SER A 21 8.15 11.08 3.04
CA SER A 21 6.77 10.69 2.76
C SER A 21 5.76 11.48 3.60
N ALA A 22 6.09 12.70 4.02
CA ALA A 22 5.23 13.51 4.88
C ALA A 22 3.82 13.64 4.29
N GLY A 23 2.81 13.27 5.09
CA GLY A 23 1.41 13.29 4.66
C GLY A 23 0.92 11.99 4.02
N ASP A 24 1.81 11.03 3.72
CA ASP A 24 1.38 9.70 3.34
C ASP A 24 0.70 9.01 4.53
N ARG A 25 -0.23 8.10 4.23
CA ARG A 25 -0.95 7.30 5.20
C ARG A 25 -1.09 5.87 4.72
N TYR A 26 -0.83 4.92 5.60
CA TYR A 26 -1.06 3.51 5.36
C TYR A 26 -2.06 2.98 6.38
N SER A 27 -3.00 2.15 5.94
CA SER A 27 -3.93 1.43 6.80
C SER A 27 -4.04 0.00 6.30
N GLY A 28 -3.55 -0.96 7.07
CA GLY A 28 -3.53 -2.35 6.63
C GLY A 28 -2.85 -3.27 7.62
N GLU A 29 -2.50 -4.47 7.14
CA GLU A 29 -1.81 -5.46 7.95
C GLU A 29 -0.32 -5.13 8.11
N TRP A 30 0.17 -5.37 9.33
CA TRP A 30 1.56 -5.23 9.71
C TRP A 30 2.08 -6.58 10.17
N HIS A 31 3.30 -6.89 9.75
CA HIS A 31 4.03 -8.05 10.24
C HIS A 31 5.48 -7.65 10.47
N LEU A 32 5.96 -7.79 11.71
CA LEU A 32 7.34 -7.47 12.10
C LEU A 32 7.75 -6.03 11.74
N ASP A 33 6.88 -5.06 12.03
CA ASP A 33 7.06 -3.64 11.66
C ASP A 33 7.02 -3.32 10.17
N LYS A 34 6.66 -4.27 9.33
CA LYS A 34 6.54 -4.08 7.88
C LYS A 34 5.09 -4.17 7.42
N LYS A 35 4.72 -3.37 6.43
CA LYS A 35 3.45 -3.54 5.71
C LYS A 35 3.39 -4.94 5.12
N HIS A 36 2.28 -5.61 5.35
CA HIS A 36 2.02 -6.99 4.92
C HIS A 36 0.55 -7.13 4.52
N GLY A 37 0.20 -8.24 3.88
CA GLY A 37 -1.19 -8.60 3.58
C GLY A 37 -1.93 -7.51 2.81
N GLN A 38 -3.21 -7.32 3.12
CA GLN A 38 -4.02 -6.30 2.47
C GLN A 38 -3.86 -4.94 3.15
N GLY A 39 -3.78 -3.87 2.35
CA GLY A 39 -3.72 -2.51 2.87
C GLY A 39 -4.11 -1.43 1.88
N GLU A 40 -4.41 -0.26 2.44
CA GLU A 40 -4.65 0.99 1.74
C GLU A 40 -3.45 1.93 1.99
N TYR A 41 -2.90 2.48 0.92
CA TYR A 41 -1.85 3.49 0.95
C TYR A 41 -2.34 4.75 0.25
N ILE A 42 -2.50 5.81 1.02
CA ILE A 42 -2.86 7.14 0.54
C ILE A 42 -1.57 7.95 0.49
N GLN A 43 -1.23 8.42 -0.70
CA GLN A 43 -0.11 9.33 -0.90
C GLN A 43 -0.51 10.75 -0.48
N ALA A 44 0.46 11.57 -0.10
CA ALA A 44 0.26 12.97 0.25
C ALA A 44 -0.34 13.79 -0.91
N ASN A 45 -0.12 13.34 -2.15
CA ASN A 45 -0.76 13.92 -3.34
C ASN A 45 -2.27 13.61 -3.42
N GLY A 46 -2.78 12.65 -2.64
CA GLY A 46 -4.18 12.21 -2.59
C GLY A 46 -4.50 10.98 -3.45
N ASP A 47 -3.53 10.43 -4.16
CA ASP A 47 -3.68 9.16 -4.88
C ASP A 47 -3.78 8.01 -3.87
N VAL A 48 -4.57 7.00 -4.21
CA VAL A 48 -4.84 5.87 -3.33
C VAL A 48 -4.47 4.57 -4.02
N TYR A 49 -3.71 3.72 -3.33
CA TYR A 49 -3.46 2.35 -3.73
C TYR A 49 -4.07 1.41 -2.69
N ILE A 50 -4.90 0.47 -3.15
CA ILE A 50 -5.52 -0.56 -2.29
C ILE A 50 -5.07 -1.91 -2.84
N GLY A 51 -4.33 -2.68 -2.06
CA GLY A 51 -3.85 -3.97 -2.54
C GLY A 51 -2.91 -4.69 -1.59
N GLU A 52 -2.16 -5.63 -2.15
CA GLU A 52 -1.28 -6.51 -1.40
C GLU A 52 0.10 -5.90 -1.12
N PHE A 53 0.56 -6.10 0.11
CA PHE A 53 1.86 -5.69 0.59
C PHE A 53 2.63 -6.88 1.15
N LYS A 54 3.94 -6.87 0.95
CA LYS A 54 4.84 -7.87 1.49
C LYS A 54 6.18 -7.25 1.81
N ASN A 55 6.59 -7.32 3.07
CA ASN A 55 7.87 -6.79 3.54
C ASN A 55 8.07 -5.30 3.18
N ASP A 56 7.05 -4.47 3.43
CA ASP A 56 6.99 -3.03 3.11
C ASP A 56 6.83 -2.67 1.62
N LYS A 57 6.86 -3.65 0.73
CA LYS A 57 6.72 -3.46 -0.71
C LYS A 57 5.32 -3.81 -1.19
N ARG A 58 4.86 -3.19 -2.29
CA ARG A 58 3.68 -3.66 -3.01
C ARG A 58 4.00 -4.97 -3.71
N ASP A 59 3.22 -6.01 -3.45
CA ASP A 59 3.49 -7.36 -3.94
C ASP A 59 2.17 -8.13 -4.04
N GLY A 60 1.66 -8.27 -5.25
CA GLY A 60 0.35 -8.83 -5.56
C GLY A 60 -0.53 -7.85 -6.31
N ASN A 61 -1.84 -8.12 -6.30
CA ASN A 61 -2.82 -7.33 -7.04
C ASN A 61 -3.35 -6.19 -6.20
N GLY A 62 -3.77 -5.12 -6.87
CA GLY A 62 -4.41 -4.00 -6.24
C GLY A 62 -5.09 -3.08 -7.24
N ILE A 63 -5.71 -2.04 -6.70
CA ILE A 63 -6.40 -1.00 -7.43
C ILE A 63 -5.68 0.30 -7.13
N TYR A 64 -5.25 0.99 -8.18
CA TYR A 64 -4.71 2.34 -8.09
C TYR A 64 -5.77 3.36 -8.52
N ARG A 65 -6.10 4.29 -7.64
CA ARG A 65 -7.04 5.38 -7.88
C ARG A 65 -6.30 6.71 -7.90
N ILE A 66 -6.44 7.43 -9.01
CA ILE A 66 -5.89 8.76 -9.17
C ILE A 66 -6.78 9.76 -8.44
N ARG A 67 -6.17 10.71 -7.74
CA ARG A 67 -6.89 11.81 -7.12
C ARG A 67 -7.71 12.57 -8.17
N ASN A 68 -8.94 12.94 -7.79
CA ASN A 68 -9.86 13.74 -8.61
C ASN A 68 -10.35 13.07 -9.90
N THR A 69 -10.13 11.77 -10.07
CA THR A 69 -10.78 10.99 -11.14
C THR A 69 -11.64 9.88 -10.53
N ASP A 70 -12.60 9.42 -11.34
CA ASP A 70 -13.33 8.18 -11.08
C ASP A 70 -12.58 6.96 -11.67
N GLU A 71 -11.39 7.19 -12.22
CA GLU A 71 -10.59 6.15 -12.86
C GLU A 71 -9.85 5.33 -11.80
N SER A 72 -10.10 4.03 -11.83
CA SER A 72 -9.36 3.02 -11.08
C SER A 72 -8.61 2.12 -12.06
N LEU A 73 -7.33 1.89 -11.81
CA LEU A 73 -6.49 1.01 -12.59
C LEU A 73 -6.26 -0.28 -11.82
N ASP A 74 -6.58 -1.42 -12.42
CA ASP A 74 -6.11 -2.72 -11.93
C ASP A 74 -4.59 -2.79 -12.15
N VAL A 75 -3.86 -2.96 -11.06
CA VAL A 75 -2.40 -2.96 -11.04
C VAL A 75 -1.88 -4.22 -10.35
N THR A 76 -0.81 -4.78 -10.90
CA THR A 76 -0.09 -5.89 -10.27
C THR A 76 1.34 -5.44 -10.01
N TYR A 77 1.77 -5.54 -8.76
CA TYR A 77 3.14 -5.27 -8.35
C TYR A 77 3.84 -6.57 -7.94
N SER A 78 5.15 -6.64 -8.15
CA SER A 78 6.02 -7.67 -7.58
C SER A 78 7.20 -6.94 -6.97
N GLN A 79 7.33 -6.99 -5.65
CA GLN A 79 8.39 -6.29 -4.91
C GLN A 79 8.59 -4.80 -5.32
N ASP A 80 7.49 -4.04 -5.42
CA ASP A 80 7.40 -2.64 -5.90
C ASP A 80 7.63 -2.42 -7.41
N GLU A 81 7.96 -3.45 -8.19
CA GLU A 81 8.02 -3.34 -9.65
C GLU A 81 6.64 -3.56 -10.26
N PHE A 82 6.24 -2.69 -11.19
CA PHE A 82 4.97 -2.82 -11.91
C PHE A 82 5.09 -3.95 -12.96
N VAL A 83 4.25 -4.98 -12.85
CA VAL A 83 4.34 -6.20 -13.67
C VAL A 83 3.34 -6.21 -14.84
N THR A 84 2.46 -5.21 -14.94
CA THR A 84 1.33 -5.08 -15.88
C THR A 84 0.13 -6.00 -15.58
N PRO A 85 -1.11 -5.56 -15.88
CA PRO A 85 -2.25 -6.48 -15.92
C PRO A 85 -2.15 -7.34 -17.19
N THR A 86 -1.83 -8.62 -17.04
CA THR A 86 -1.79 -9.57 -18.18
C THR A 86 -3.18 -9.99 -18.68
N ASN A 87 -4.27 -9.34 -18.24
CA ASN A 87 -5.60 -9.58 -18.78
C ASN A 87 -6.40 -8.28 -18.87
N ILE A 88 -6.26 -7.58 -19.99
CA ILE A 88 -7.41 -6.86 -20.53
C ILE A 88 -8.32 -7.96 -21.06
N SER A 89 -9.26 -8.42 -20.25
CA SER A 89 -10.35 -9.25 -20.75
C SER A 89 -11.22 -8.33 -21.60
N SER A 90 -10.84 -8.15 -22.86
CA SER A 90 -11.68 -7.57 -23.89
C SER A 90 -12.94 -8.44 -23.97
N ALA A 91 -14.04 -7.94 -23.44
CA ALA A 91 -15.38 -8.45 -23.76
C ALA A 91 -15.90 -7.72 -24.99
#